data_AF-I4AFM1-F1
#
_entry.id   AF-I4AFM1-F1
#
_cell.length_a   1.000
_cell.length_b   1.000
_cell.length_c   1.000
_cell.angle_alpha   90.00
_cell.angle_beta   90.00
_cell.angle_gamma   90.00
#
_symmetry.space_group_name_H-M   'P 1'
#
loop_
_entity.id
_entity.type
_entity.pdbx_description
1 polymer ?
#
loop_
_entity_poly.entity_id
_entity_poly.type
_entity_poly.pdbx_seq_one_letter_code
_entity_poly.pdbx_strand_id
1 'polypeptide(L)'
;MLITCPTISYTERCKTLDKMNRILAFIGILTILISCKSTKVGQESEFQMSNNSVNLYAFIGEKISVTEFDPNENNTKIEIDSISGDTIRRVSYVMDSGFKNKYKVVKNVFNDLKTDTIEFVAYNHYGRPGFESYENVILYISLNKEKGNYYHQKYQFDPVKKTKNGTWKGLKGKSIEKLFNEKKKGVLRARGLFDE
;
A
#
# COMPACT_ATOMS: atom_id res chain seq x y z
N MET A 1 99.99 -14.29 -33.04
CA MET A 1 99.02 -13.19 -32.84
C MET A 1 97.82 -13.78 -32.12
N LEU A 2 97.71 -13.50 -30.83
CA LEU A 2 96.61 -13.90 -29.94
C LEU A 2 95.36 -13.09 -30.30
N ILE A 3 94.20 -13.74 -30.41
CA ILE A 3 92.92 -13.10 -30.07
C ILE A 3 92.10 -14.11 -29.27
N THR A 4 91.93 -13.79 -27.99
CA THR A 4 90.97 -14.38 -27.05
C THR A 4 89.58 -13.79 -27.30
N CYS A 5 88.52 -14.55 -27.01
CA CYS A 5 87.16 -14.02 -26.88
C CYS A 5 86.58 -14.45 -25.51
N PRO A 6 85.99 -13.53 -24.73
CA PRO A 6 85.53 -13.80 -23.36
C PRO A 6 84.05 -14.20 -23.26
N THR A 7 83.68 -14.57 -22.05
CA THR A 7 82.46 -15.21 -21.54
C THR A 7 81.44 -14.23 -20.91
N ILE A 8 80.19 -14.73 -20.72
CA ILE A 8 79.13 -14.36 -19.74
C ILE A 8 78.28 -13.10 -20.10
N SER A 9 76.95 -13.00 -19.90
CA SER A 9 76.11 -13.44 -18.77
C SER A 9 74.66 -13.82 -19.08
N TYR A 10 74.17 -14.82 -18.34
CA TYR A 10 72.78 -15.22 -18.18
C TYR A 10 72.10 -14.39 -17.06
N THR A 11 71.35 -13.32 -17.38
CA THR A 11 70.67 -12.54 -16.32
C THR A 11 69.40 -11.78 -16.75
N GLU A 12 68.65 -12.23 -17.76
CA GLU A 12 67.38 -11.55 -18.13
C GLU A 12 66.13 -12.43 -18.21
N ARG A 13 66.20 -13.71 -17.86
CA ARG A 13 65.06 -14.63 -18.05
C ARG A 13 64.19 -14.90 -16.81
N CYS A 14 64.39 -14.14 -15.72
CA CYS A 14 63.74 -14.42 -14.43
C CYS A 14 63.10 -13.17 -13.78
N LYS A 15 62.32 -12.39 -14.54
CA LYS A 15 61.45 -11.33 -13.98
C LYS A 15 60.04 -11.27 -14.57
N THR A 16 59.76 -12.05 -15.62
CA THR A 16 58.46 -12.06 -16.32
C THR A 16 57.54 -13.21 -15.89
N LEU A 17 58.07 -14.31 -15.35
CA LEU A 17 57.22 -15.44 -14.90
C LEU A 17 56.52 -15.20 -13.55
N ASP A 18 57.13 -14.43 -12.65
CA ASP A 18 56.55 -14.16 -11.31
C ASP A 18 55.36 -13.18 -11.34
N LYS A 19 55.29 -12.34 -12.38
CA LYS A 19 54.20 -11.34 -12.51
C LYS A 19 52.91 -11.95 -13.04
N MET A 20 52.99 -13.03 -13.83
CA MET A 20 51.81 -13.71 -14.38
C MET A 20 51.14 -14.66 -13.36
N ASN A 21 51.90 -15.18 -12.39
CA ASN A 21 51.37 -16.14 -11.41
C ASN A 21 50.68 -15.49 -10.21
N ARG A 22 50.85 -14.17 -10.00
CA ARG A 22 50.11 -13.41 -8.98
C ARG A 22 48.76 -12.88 -9.46
N ILE A 23 48.54 -12.76 -10.76
CA ILE A 23 47.25 -12.29 -11.32
C ILE A 23 46.26 -13.47 -11.47
N LEU A 24 46.77 -14.68 -11.75
CA LEU A 24 45.94 -15.88 -11.86
C LEU A 24 45.47 -16.45 -10.50
N ALA A 25 46.14 -16.11 -9.39
CA ALA A 25 45.71 -16.48 -8.04
C ALA A 25 44.49 -15.68 -7.54
N PHE A 26 44.15 -14.54 -8.16
CA PHE A 26 42.99 -13.73 -7.79
C PHE A 26 41.71 -14.03 -8.60
N ILE A 27 41.82 -14.83 -9.66
CA ILE A 27 40.65 -15.19 -10.51
C ILE A 27 40.04 -16.54 -10.07
N GLY A 28 40.73 -17.30 -9.22
CA GLY A 28 40.30 -18.63 -8.75
C GLY A 28 39.40 -18.67 -7.51
N ILE A 29 39.01 -17.52 -6.94
CA ILE A 29 38.13 -17.43 -5.75
C ILE A 29 36.94 -16.49 -6.04
N LEU A 30 36.23 -16.70 -7.16
CA LEU A 30 34.99 -15.95 -7.43
C LEU A 30 33.86 -16.81 -8.03
N THR A 31 33.94 -18.14 -7.96
CA THR A 31 32.94 -19.03 -8.60
C THR A 31 32.35 -20.09 -7.66
N ILE A 32 32.19 -19.82 -6.35
CA ILE A 32 31.57 -20.77 -5.39
C ILE A 32 30.35 -20.17 -4.65
N LEU A 33 29.68 -19.12 -5.16
CA LEU A 33 28.46 -18.59 -4.52
C LEU A 33 27.30 -18.31 -5.47
N ILE A 34 27.14 -19.11 -6.54
CA ILE A 34 25.90 -19.12 -7.33
C ILE A 34 25.30 -20.52 -7.34
N SER A 35 25.01 -21.02 -6.14
CA SER A 35 23.94 -21.99 -5.99
C SER A 35 23.06 -21.53 -4.83
N CYS A 36 22.47 -20.34 -4.98
CA CYS A 36 21.19 -20.08 -4.36
C CYS A 36 20.23 -21.14 -4.90
N LYS A 37 20.02 -22.22 -4.14
CA LYS A 37 18.71 -22.85 -4.13
C LYS A 37 17.75 -21.75 -3.68
N SER A 38 17.22 -21.00 -4.63
CA SER A 38 16.06 -20.17 -4.43
C SER A 38 14.99 -21.13 -3.98
N THR A 39 14.83 -21.28 -2.66
CA THR A 39 13.64 -21.85 -2.08
C THR A 39 12.52 -21.00 -2.64
N LYS A 40 11.84 -21.51 -3.66
CA LYS A 40 10.52 -21.01 -4.04
C LYS A 40 9.64 -21.36 -2.83
N VAL A 41 9.76 -20.57 -1.76
CA VAL A 41 8.65 -20.34 -0.86
C VAL A 41 7.61 -19.79 -1.80
N GLY A 42 6.68 -20.64 -2.22
CA GLY A 42 5.55 -20.20 -3.02
C GLY A 42 4.95 -19.04 -2.26
N GLN A 43 5.12 -17.82 -2.76
CA GLN A 43 4.26 -16.72 -2.39
C GLN A 43 2.88 -17.19 -2.81
N GLU A 44 2.13 -17.69 -1.84
CA GLU A 44 0.70 -17.94 -1.97
C GLU A 44 0.13 -16.65 -2.57
N SER A 45 -0.37 -16.71 -3.80
CA SER A 45 -0.72 -15.51 -4.58
C SER A 45 -1.73 -14.72 -3.76
N GLU A 46 -1.28 -13.59 -3.27
CA GLU A 46 -1.92 -12.95 -2.16
C GLU A 46 -3.18 -12.25 -2.73
N PHE A 47 -4.39 -12.67 -2.33
CA PHE A 47 -5.68 -12.27 -2.95
C PHE A 47 -5.78 -10.77 -3.34
N GLN A 48 -6.21 -10.53 -4.58
CA GLN A 48 -6.55 -9.22 -5.15
C GLN A 48 -7.59 -9.43 -6.26
N MET A 49 -8.55 -8.52 -6.37
CA MET A 49 -9.58 -8.49 -7.41
C MET A 49 -9.66 -7.09 -8.04
N SER A 50 -10.19 -7.00 -9.26
CA SER A 50 -10.44 -5.72 -9.91
C SER A 50 -11.74 -5.74 -10.69
N ASN A 51 -12.54 -4.69 -10.54
CA ASN A 51 -13.61 -4.33 -11.45
C ASN A 51 -13.77 -2.80 -11.47
N ASN A 52 -13.24 -2.17 -12.51
CA ASN A 52 -13.21 -0.71 -12.65
C ASN A 52 -14.59 -0.08 -12.91
N SER A 53 -15.63 -0.88 -13.20
CA SER A 53 -17.01 -0.37 -13.28
C SER A 53 -17.60 -0.08 -11.90
N VAL A 54 -17.08 -0.72 -10.85
CA VAL A 54 -17.53 -0.57 -9.47
C VAL A 54 -16.73 0.54 -8.78
N ASN A 55 -17.40 1.59 -8.30
CA ASN A 55 -16.78 2.66 -7.52
C ASN A 55 -16.49 2.22 -6.07
N LEU A 56 -15.58 1.28 -5.92
CA LEU A 56 -15.10 0.79 -4.64
C LEU A 56 -13.61 0.50 -4.76
N TYR A 57 -12.87 0.85 -3.71
CA TYR A 57 -11.49 0.45 -3.50
C TYR A 57 -11.42 -0.19 -2.12
N ALA A 58 -10.85 -1.38 -2.04
CA ALA A 58 -10.55 -2.03 -0.78
C ALA A 58 -9.05 -2.26 -0.69
N PHE A 59 -8.46 -1.95 0.46
CA PHE A 59 -7.02 -2.09 0.67
C PHE A 59 -6.72 -2.36 2.14
N ILE A 60 -5.64 -3.08 2.40
CA ILE A 60 -5.04 -3.17 3.73
C ILE A 60 -4.31 -1.86 3.98
N GLY A 61 -4.83 -1.09 4.92
CA GLY A 61 -4.25 0.16 5.38
C GLY A 61 -3.45 -0.02 6.67
N GLU A 62 -2.37 0.73 6.81
CA GLU A 62 -1.68 0.99 8.08
C GLU A 62 -1.92 2.43 8.49
N LYS A 63 -2.42 2.64 9.71
CA LYS A 63 -2.85 3.97 10.17
C LYS A 63 -1.66 4.92 10.28
N ILE A 64 -1.75 6.09 9.65
CA ILE A 64 -0.81 7.20 9.84
C ILE A 64 -1.42 8.26 10.76
N SER A 65 -2.63 8.75 10.44
CA SER A 65 -3.33 9.74 11.28
C SER A 65 -4.84 9.70 11.11
N VAL A 66 -5.56 10.07 12.18
CA VAL A 66 -7.01 10.29 12.18
C VAL A 66 -7.29 11.60 12.92
N THR A 67 -7.66 12.63 12.17
CA THR A 67 -7.91 13.98 12.68
C THR A 67 -9.40 14.29 12.56
N GLU A 68 -10.02 14.63 13.69
CA GLU A 68 -11.43 15.02 13.74
C GLU A 68 -11.60 16.47 13.23
N PHE A 69 -12.73 16.74 12.58
CA PHE A 69 -13.16 18.08 12.19
C PHE A 69 -14.67 18.22 12.34
N ASP A 70 -15.15 19.45 12.53
CA ASP A 70 -16.58 19.75 12.59
C ASP A 70 -17.15 19.87 11.17
N PRO A 71 -18.04 18.95 10.73
CA PRO A 71 -18.67 19.06 9.42
C PRO A 71 -19.74 20.16 9.34
N ASN A 72 -20.10 20.76 10.48
CA ASN A 72 -21.02 21.89 10.56
C ASN A 72 -20.32 23.25 10.54
N GLU A 73 -18.99 23.27 10.42
CA GLU A 73 -18.25 24.51 10.25
C GLU A 73 -18.78 25.26 9.01
N ASN A 74 -19.21 26.51 9.18
CA ASN A 74 -19.79 27.35 8.14
C ASN A 74 -21.07 26.79 7.46
N ASN A 75 -21.92 26.05 8.19
CA ASN A 75 -23.15 25.43 7.66
C ASN A 75 -24.33 26.38 7.36
N THR A 76 -24.08 27.69 7.33
CA THR A 76 -25.09 28.71 7.06
C THR A 76 -25.07 29.09 5.59
N LYS A 77 -26.21 28.98 4.92
CA LYS A 77 -26.42 29.52 3.57
C LYS A 77 -27.44 30.65 3.63
N ILE A 78 -27.08 31.80 3.04
CA ILE A 78 -27.97 32.95 2.89
C ILE A 78 -28.51 32.91 1.46
N GLU A 79 -29.83 32.99 1.32
CA GLU A 79 -30.52 32.99 0.04
C GLU A 79 -31.59 34.10 0.05
N ILE A 80 -31.95 34.62 -1.11
CA ILE A 80 -33.05 35.59 -1.26
C ILE A 80 -34.27 34.83 -1.76
N ASP A 81 -35.41 34.99 -1.09
CA ASP A 81 -36.68 34.45 -1.53
C ASP A 81 -37.11 35.14 -2.84
N SER A 82 -37.30 34.37 -3.90
CA SER A 82 -37.64 34.91 -5.22
C SER A 82 -39.05 35.49 -5.31
N ILE A 83 -39.93 35.23 -4.33
CA ILE A 83 -41.32 35.69 -4.33
C ILE A 83 -41.46 36.92 -3.42
N SER A 84 -40.98 36.84 -2.18
CA SER A 84 -41.12 37.92 -1.20
C SER A 84 -39.95 38.92 -1.20
N GLY A 85 -38.78 38.53 -1.73
CA GLY A 85 -37.55 39.33 -1.63
C GLY A 85 -36.88 39.25 -0.25
N ASP A 86 -37.41 38.44 0.67
CA ASP A 86 -36.86 38.30 2.01
C ASP A 86 -35.51 37.57 2.02
N THR A 87 -34.67 37.90 2.99
CA THR A 87 -33.44 37.15 3.23
C THR A 87 -33.75 35.89 4.05
N ILE A 88 -33.52 34.71 3.47
CA ILE A 88 -33.64 33.42 4.13
C ILE A 88 -32.26 32.95 4.60
N ARG A 89 -32.12 32.73 5.90
CA ARG A 89 -30.96 32.03 6.49
C ARG A 89 -31.28 30.55 6.65
N ARG A 90 -30.67 29.69 5.81
CA ARG A 90 -30.77 28.23 5.92
C ARG A 90 -29.58 27.67 6.69
N VAL A 91 -29.85 26.83 7.68
CA VAL A 91 -28.84 26.09 8.44
C VAL A 91 -29.17 24.61 8.33
N SER A 92 -28.19 23.81 7.92
CA SER A 92 -28.31 22.35 7.87
C SER A 92 -27.30 21.75 8.84
N TYR A 93 -27.74 20.80 9.67
CA TYR A 93 -26.87 20.13 10.63
C TYR A 93 -26.61 18.68 10.20
N VAL A 94 -25.33 18.36 10.07
CA VAL A 94 -24.81 17.01 9.94
C VAL A 94 -24.63 16.44 11.35
N MET A 95 -25.34 15.36 11.64
CA MET A 95 -25.32 14.69 12.95
C MET A 95 -24.13 13.74 13.15
N ASP A 96 -23.26 13.61 12.14
CA ASP A 96 -22.03 12.82 12.22
C ASP A 96 -20.85 13.73 12.57
N SER A 97 -19.88 13.21 13.32
CA SER A 97 -18.53 13.81 13.38
C SER A 97 -17.77 13.48 12.09
N GLY A 98 -16.94 14.43 11.61
CA GLY A 98 -16.08 14.28 10.45
C GLY A 98 -14.66 13.88 10.83
N PHE A 99 -14.04 12.99 10.05
CA PHE A 99 -12.66 12.54 10.26
C PHE A 99 -11.86 12.59 8.96
N LYS A 100 -10.73 13.30 8.96
CA LYS A 100 -9.70 13.23 7.93
C LYS A 100 -8.74 12.10 8.29
N ASN A 101 -8.67 11.09 7.43
CA ASN A 101 -7.90 9.89 7.66
C ASN A 101 -6.73 9.83 6.69
N LYS A 102 -5.55 9.46 7.18
CA LYS A 102 -4.37 9.20 6.37
C LYS A 102 -3.84 7.82 6.71
N TYR A 103 -3.70 6.99 5.68
CA TYR A 103 -3.28 5.59 5.82
C TYR A 103 -2.25 5.27 4.74
N LYS A 104 -1.25 4.45 5.10
CA LYS A 104 -0.39 3.81 4.12
C LYS A 104 -1.17 2.69 3.42
N VAL A 105 -1.10 2.63 2.11
CA VAL A 105 -1.63 1.53 1.30
C VAL A 105 -0.61 0.40 1.34
N VAL A 106 -0.80 -0.55 2.26
CA VAL A 106 0.07 -1.72 2.37
C VAL A 106 -0.19 -2.69 1.22
N LYS A 107 -1.46 -2.85 0.86
CA LYS A 107 -1.87 -3.76 -0.21
C LYS A 107 -3.27 -3.48 -0.74
N ASN A 108 -3.43 -3.47 -2.07
CA ASN A 108 -4.76 -3.47 -2.69
C ASN A 108 -5.45 -4.85 -2.55
N VAL A 109 -6.75 -4.82 -2.26
CA VAL A 109 -7.63 -5.99 -2.14
C VAL A 109 -8.68 -6.00 -3.26
N PHE A 110 -9.26 -4.83 -3.55
CA PHE A 110 -10.20 -4.64 -4.64
C PHE A 110 -9.98 -3.29 -5.31
N ASN A 111 -9.75 -3.30 -6.63
CA ASN A 111 -9.30 -2.13 -7.40
C ASN A 111 -8.00 -1.52 -6.88
N ASP A 112 -7.29 -0.81 -7.74
CA ASP A 112 -5.92 -0.38 -7.45
C ASP A 112 -5.87 1.10 -7.06
N LEU A 113 -5.39 1.36 -5.84
CA LEU A 113 -4.88 2.67 -5.46
C LEU A 113 -3.43 2.77 -5.94
N LYS A 114 -3.16 3.68 -6.89
CA LYS A 114 -1.82 3.92 -7.46
C LYS A 114 -1.00 4.88 -6.61
N THR A 115 -0.98 4.65 -5.31
CA THR A 115 -0.30 5.49 -4.31
C THR A 115 0.11 4.62 -3.12
N ASP A 116 1.17 4.99 -2.42
CA ASP A 116 1.61 4.33 -1.19
C ASP A 116 0.86 4.86 0.04
N THR A 117 0.17 5.99 -0.10
CA THR A 117 -0.50 6.70 0.97
C THR A 117 -1.80 7.27 0.43
N ILE A 118 -2.87 7.14 1.20
CA ILE A 118 -4.20 7.60 0.81
C ILE A 118 -4.82 8.45 1.91
N GLU A 119 -5.48 9.53 1.49
CA GLU A 119 -6.30 10.36 2.34
C GLU A 119 -7.78 10.19 1.98
N PHE A 120 -8.62 10.03 2.99
CA PHE A 120 -10.07 9.89 2.81
C PHE A 120 -10.84 10.46 3.98
N VAL A 121 -12.09 10.84 3.72
CA VAL A 121 -13.00 11.34 4.75
C VAL A 121 -13.87 10.21 5.28
N ALA A 122 -14.05 10.14 6.60
CA ALA A 122 -15.02 9.26 7.22
C ALA A 122 -15.99 10.09 8.07
N TYR A 123 -17.23 9.62 8.16
CA TYR A 123 -18.26 10.21 9.01
C TYR A 123 -18.79 9.14 9.96
N ASN A 124 -18.91 9.49 11.24
CA ASN A 124 -19.39 8.57 12.26
C ASN A 124 -20.36 9.27 13.21
N HIS A 125 -21.44 8.58 13.57
CA HIS A 125 -22.47 9.11 14.45
C HIS A 125 -22.13 8.89 15.94
N TYR A 126 -21.44 7.79 16.24
CA TYR A 126 -21.24 7.33 17.63
C TYR A 126 -19.77 7.49 18.08
N GLY A 127 -19.21 8.69 17.88
CA GLY A 127 -17.83 9.03 18.27
C GLY A 127 -16.78 8.70 17.21
N ARG A 128 -15.59 8.26 17.64
CA ARG A 128 -14.47 8.00 16.72
C ARG A 128 -14.67 6.72 15.90
N PRO A 129 -14.16 6.65 14.65
CA PRO A 129 -14.38 5.47 13.79
C PRO A 129 -13.77 4.21 14.38
N GLY A 130 -14.53 3.11 14.44
CA GLY A 130 -14.06 1.86 15.06
C GLY A 130 -12.78 1.27 14.46
N PHE A 131 -12.52 1.51 13.17
CA PHE A 131 -11.28 1.09 12.50
C PHE A 131 -10.02 1.76 13.05
N GLU A 132 -10.15 2.91 13.72
CA GLU A 132 -9.02 3.64 14.28
C GLU A 132 -8.30 2.85 15.37
N SER A 133 -9.01 1.96 16.07
CA SER A 133 -8.43 1.15 17.15
C SER A 133 -7.44 0.07 16.69
N TYR A 134 -7.24 -0.09 15.37
CA TYR A 134 -6.40 -1.13 14.80
C TYR A 134 -5.21 -0.53 14.02
N GLU A 135 -4.04 -1.15 14.18
CA GLU A 135 -2.83 -0.80 13.44
C GLU A 135 -3.00 -1.07 11.93
N ASN A 136 -3.49 -2.27 11.59
CA ASN A 136 -3.81 -2.66 10.22
C ASN A 136 -5.28 -3.06 10.06
N VAL A 137 -5.88 -2.61 8.96
CA VAL A 137 -7.31 -2.77 8.71
C VAL A 137 -7.58 -2.80 7.21
N ILE A 138 -8.50 -3.66 6.77
CA ILE A 138 -9.08 -3.53 5.43
C ILE A 138 -10.07 -2.36 5.48
N LEU A 139 -9.80 -1.33 4.70
CA LEU A 139 -10.67 -0.17 4.53
C LEU A 139 -11.37 -0.26 3.19
N TYR A 140 -12.62 0.18 3.16
CA TYR A 140 -13.47 0.19 1.97
C TYR A 140 -13.83 1.64 1.68
N ILE A 141 -13.32 2.18 0.57
CA ILE A 141 -13.50 3.58 0.20
C ILE A 141 -14.08 3.70 -1.21
N SER A 142 -14.75 4.81 -1.49
CA SER A 142 -15.25 5.17 -2.82
C SER A 142 -14.73 6.55 -3.20
N LEU A 143 -14.64 6.81 -4.50
CA LEU A 143 -14.22 8.11 -5.01
C LEU A 143 -15.44 8.99 -5.25
N ASN A 144 -15.47 10.18 -4.64
CA ASN A 144 -16.36 11.23 -5.10
C ASN A 144 -15.73 11.87 -6.35
N LYS A 145 -16.28 11.58 -7.54
CA LYS A 145 -15.72 12.04 -8.82
C LYS A 145 -15.81 13.55 -8.99
N GLU A 146 -16.80 14.20 -8.40
CA GLU A 146 -17.00 15.65 -8.51
C GLU A 146 -16.00 16.43 -7.65
N LYS A 147 -15.76 15.95 -6.43
CA LYS A 147 -14.86 16.60 -5.47
C LYS A 147 -13.42 16.08 -5.53
N GLY A 148 -13.19 14.98 -6.24
CA GLY A 148 -11.88 14.34 -6.39
C GLY A 148 -11.33 13.70 -5.11
N ASN A 149 -12.15 13.53 -4.07
CA ASN A 149 -11.72 12.99 -2.79
C ASN A 149 -12.33 11.61 -2.50
N TYR A 150 -11.60 10.79 -1.75
CA TYR A 150 -12.10 9.51 -1.30
C TYR A 150 -12.91 9.66 -0.02
N TYR A 151 -13.93 8.82 0.13
CA TYR A 151 -14.71 8.70 1.36
C TYR A 151 -14.88 7.24 1.77
N HIS A 152 -14.92 7.02 3.07
CA HIS A 152 -15.09 5.71 3.67
C HIS A 152 -16.54 5.22 3.52
N GLN A 153 -16.70 3.95 3.15
CA GLN A 153 -17.97 3.26 3.21
C GLN A 153 -18.36 3.07 4.67
N LYS A 154 -19.25 3.94 5.19
CA LYS A 154 -19.61 4.02 6.62
C LYS A 154 -19.78 2.64 7.27
N TYR A 155 -19.07 2.41 8.36
CA TYR A 155 -19.01 1.15 9.14
C TYR A 155 -18.44 -0.09 8.44
N GLN A 156 -17.85 0.05 7.24
CA GLN A 156 -17.28 -1.08 6.53
C GLN A 156 -15.76 -1.09 6.68
N PHE A 157 -15.28 -1.98 7.54
CA PHE A 157 -13.88 -2.27 7.72
C PHE A 157 -13.73 -3.70 8.28
N ASP A 158 -12.54 -4.27 8.13
CA ASP A 158 -12.19 -5.56 8.73
C ASP A 158 -10.79 -5.49 9.34
N PRO A 159 -10.64 -5.60 10.66
CA PRO A 159 -9.33 -5.60 11.30
C PRO A 159 -8.51 -6.84 10.90
N VAL A 160 -7.25 -6.63 10.56
CA VAL A 160 -6.35 -7.69 10.07
C VAL A 160 -5.01 -7.66 10.79
N LYS A 161 -4.32 -8.79 10.76
CA LYS A 161 -2.95 -8.94 11.27
C LYS A 161 -2.09 -9.69 10.28
N LYS A 162 -0.80 -9.34 10.25
CA LYS A 162 0.20 -10.08 9.49
C LYS A 162 0.57 -11.36 10.25
N THR A 163 0.64 -12.48 9.54
CA THR A 163 1.04 -13.77 10.11
C THR A 163 2.57 -13.90 10.11
N LYS A 164 3.09 -14.89 10.84
CA LYS A 164 4.53 -15.21 10.84
C LYS A 164 5.08 -15.53 9.44
N ASN A 165 4.23 -16.03 8.54
CA ASN A 165 4.60 -16.37 7.17
C ASN A 165 4.47 -15.16 6.22
N GLY A 166 4.20 -13.96 6.74
CA GLY A 166 4.09 -12.74 5.96
C GLY A 166 2.71 -12.47 5.34
N THR A 167 1.79 -13.45 5.35
CA THR A 167 0.43 -13.31 4.80
C THR A 167 -0.52 -12.58 5.75
N TRP A 168 -1.62 -12.05 5.23
CA TRP A 168 -2.61 -11.31 6.03
C TRP A 168 -3.87 -12.14 6.35
N LYS A 169 -4.38 -12.01 7.58
CA LYS A 169 -5.64 -12.65 8.02
C LYS A 169 -6.44 -11.71 8.92
N GLY A 170 -7.76 -11.88 8.93
CA GLY A 170 -8.62 -11.25 9.93
C GLY A 170 -8.28 -11.72 11.36
N LEU A 171 -8.71 -10.97 12.37
CA LEU A 171 -8.38 -11.29 13.77
C LEU A 171 -8.80 -12.71 14.19
N LYS A 172 -9.90 -13.23 13.63
CA LYS A 172 -10.41 -14.59 13.82
C LYS A 172 -9.85 -15.62 12.81
N GLY A 173 -8.75 -15.30 12.11
CA GLY A 173 -8.08 -16.21 11.18
C GLY A 173 -8.71 -16.34 9.79
N LYS A 174 -9.78 -15.59 9.48
CA LYS A 174 -10.37 -15.57 8.13
C LYS A 174 -9.37 -15.02 7.10
N SER A 175 -9.36 -15.58 5.89
CA SER A 175 -8.57 -15.03 4.78
C SER A 175 -9.11 -13.68 4.31
N ILE A 176 -8.27 -12.88 3.66
CA ILE A 176 -8.65 -11.60 3.05
C ILE A 176 -9.78 -11.80 2.03
N GLU A 177 -9.66 -12.82 1.19
CA GLU A 177 -10.70 -13.21 0.24
C GLU A 177 -12.06 -13.44 0.92
N LYS A 178 -12.08 -14.21 2.02
CA LYS A 178 -13.32 -14.52 2.74
C LYS A 178 -13.95 -13.26 3.31
N LEU A 179 -13.16 -12.39 3.95
CA LEU A 179 -13.64 -11.11 4.50
C LEU A 179 -14.25 -10.24 3.40
N PHE A 180 -13.52 -10.04 2.31
CA PHE A 180 -13.99 -9.22 1.19
C PHE A 180 -15.26 -9.79 0.56
N ASN A 181 -15.31 -11.10 0.29
CA ASN A 181 -16.47 -11.73 -0.33
C ASN A 181 -17.71 -11.72 0.58
N GLU A 182 -17.55 -11.86 1.90
CA GLU A 182 -18.66 -11.69 2.85
C GLU A 182 -19.23 -10.26 2.78
N LYS A 183 -18.39 -9.22 2.75
CA LYS A 183 -18.84 -7.83 2.58
C LYS A 183 -19.48 -7.58 1.22
N LYS A 184 -18.85 -8.09 0.15
CA LYS A 184 -19.34 -8.00 -1.24
C LYS A 184 -20.75 -8.55 -1.37
N LYS A 185 -20.99 -9.79 -0.92
CA LYS A 185 -22.30 -10.45 -0.98
C LYS A 185 -23.33 -9.89 0.02
N GLY A 186 -22.85 -9.28 1.11
CA GLY A 186 -23.68 -8.68 2.14
C GLY A 186 -23.92 -7.19 1.89
N VAL A 187 -23.40 -6.38 2.81
CA VAL A 187 -23.68 -4.93 2.90
C VAL A 187 -23.28 -4.12 1.66
N LEU A 188 -22.22 -4.51 0.93
CA LEU A 188 -21.81 -3.75 -0.25
C LEU A 188 -22.79 -3.96 -1.41
N ARG A 189 -23.27 -5.20 -1.62
CA ARG A 189 -24.37 -5.48 -2.55
C ARG A 189 -25.67 -4.80 -2.11
N ALA A 190 -26.03 -4.87 -0.83
CA ALA A 190 -27.24 -4.20 -0.32
C ALA A 190 -27.22 -2.66 -0.50
N ARG A 191 -26.03 -2.06 -0.69
CA ARG A 191 -25.84 -0.64 -1.02
C ARG A 191 -25.83 -0.35 -2.53
N GLY A 192 -26.06 -1.36 -3.38
CA GLY A 192 -26.04 -1.22 -4.82
C GLY A 192 -24.64 -1.04 -5.43
N LEU A 193 -23.57 -1.42 -4.72
CA LEU A 193 -22.21 -1.35 -5.28
C LEU A 193 -21.89 -2.51 -6.22
N PHE A 194 -22.63 -3.61 -6.12
CA PHE A 194 -22.48 -4.79 -6.95
C PHE A 194 -23.86 -5.25 -7.42
N ASP A 195 -23.94 -5.71 -8.66
CA ASP A 195 -25.15 -6.28 -9.25
C ASP A 195 -25.52 -7.63 -8.61
N GLU A 196 -26.73 -8.11 -8.88
CA GLU A 196 -27.27 -9.40 -8.40
C GLU A 196 -26.60 -10.63 -9.04
#